data_AF-A0A3E2V889-F1
#
_entry.id   AF-A0A3E2V889-F1
#
_cell.length_a   1.000
_cell.length_b   1.000
_cell.length_c   1.000
_cell.angle_alpha   90.00
_cell.angle_beta   90.00
_cell.angle_gamma   90.00
#
_symmetry.space_group_name_H-M   'P 1'
#
loop_
_entity.id
_entity.type
_entity.pdbx_description
1 polymer ?
#
loop_
_entity_poly.entity_id
_entity_poly.type
_entity_poly.pdbx_seq_one_letter_code
_entity_poly.pdbx_strand_id
1 'polypeptide(L)'
;MSAATSRPASTPEAQENYMINLAMKLVEKRLLEGTASSAETTHFLKLATSKNELEKTKLEEENKLLRAKTETLQNAKRYEEMYGKVIAAMKKYNGLGEDDEYDFN
;
A
#
# COMPACT_ATOMS: atom_id res chain seq x y z
N MET A 1 27.36 -12.22 27.70
CA MET A 1 27.33 -10.92 27.00
C MET A 1 25.88 -10.47 26.99
N SER A 2 25.61 -9.33 27.63
CA SER A 2 24.25 -8.80 27.84
C SER A 2 23.48 -8.77 26.52
N ALA A 3 22.34 -9.45 26.46
CA ALA A 3 21.36 -9.23 25.41
C ALA A 3 20.99 -7.75 25.51
N ALA A 4 21.50 -6.96 24.56
CA ALA A 4 21.16 -5.55 24.45
C ALA A 4 19.64 -5.48 24.58
N THR A 5 19.17 -4.73 25.57
CA THR A 5 17.75 -4.51 25.86
C THR A 5 17.14 -3.74 24.70
N SER A 6 16.92 -4.43 23.57
CA SER A 6 16.16 -3.92 22.45
C SER A 6 14.74 -3.75 22.98
N ARG A 7 14.24 -2.52 22.95
CA ARG A 7 12.84 -2.23 23.28
C ARG A 7 11.96 -3.23 22.53
N PRO A 8 11.04 -3.93 23.22
CA PRO A 8 10.15 -4.85 22.55
C PRO A 8 9.38 -4.12 21.45
N ALA A 9 9.27 -4.78 20.30
CA ALA A 9 8.57 -4.23 19.15
C ALA A 9 7.12 -3.87 19.54
N SER A 10 6.71 -2.65 19.22
CA SER A 10 5.43 -2.10 19.66
C SER A 10 4.26 -2.50 18.76
N THR A 11 4.54 -3.09 17.60
CA THR A 11 3.57 -3.59 16.62
C THR A 11 4.01 -4.96 16.09
N PRO A 12 3.07 -5.80 15.60
CA PRO A 12 3.40 -7.08 14.97
C PRO A 12 4.36 -6.92 13.78
N GLU A 13 4.17 -5.90 12.95
CA GLU A 13 5.04 -5.58 11.81
C GLU A 13 6.45 -5.19 12.26
N ALA A 14 6.58 -4.40 13.33
CA ALA A 14 7.90 -4.07 13.89
C ALA A 14 8.61 -5.32 14.44
N GLN A 15 7.85 -6.28 14.98
CA GLN A 15 8.39 -7.53 15.49
C GLN A 15 8.91 -8.41 14.36
N GLU A 16 8.15 -8.52 13.28
CA GLU A 16 8.56 -9.24 12.07
C GLU A 16 9.84 -8.63 11.48
N ASN A 17 9.88 -7.32 11.31
CA ASN A 17 11.07 -6.61 10.83
C ASN A 17 12.27 -6.82 11.74
N TYR A 18 12.08 -6.85 13.07
CA TYR A 18 13.16 -7.15 14.01
C TYR A 18 13.70 -8.58 13.82
N MET A 19 12.83 -9.56 13.69
CA MET A 19 13.21 -10.96 13.48
C MET A 19 13.93 -11.16 12.13
N ILE A 20 13.45 -10.52 11.07
CA ILE A 20 14.11 -10.53 9.75
C ILE A 20 15.52 -9.94 9.85
N ASN A 21 15.69 -8.80 10.51
CA ASN A 21 17.00 -8.18 10.69
C ASN A 21 17.96 -9.07 11.49
N LEU A 22 17.47 -9.74 12.54
CA LEU A 22 18.27 -10.67 13.31
C LEU A 22 18.73 -11.86 12.46
N ALA A 23 17.82 -12.42 11.66
CA ALA A 23 18.14 -13.50 10.74
C ALA A 23 19.17 -13.08 9.69
N MET A 24 19.03 -11.89 9.09
CA MET A 24 20.00 -11.37 8.12
C MET A 24 21.40 -11.25 8.71
N LYS A 25 21.54 -10.66 9.89
CA LYS A 25 22.85 -10.51 10.56
C LYS A 25 23.49 -11.86 10.88
N LEU A 26 22.68 -12.84 11.27
CA LEU A 26 23.17 -14.19 11.57
C LEU A 26 23.68 -14.88 10.30
N VAL A 27 22.94 -14.78 9.20
CA VAL A 27 23.35 -15.38 7.91
C VAL A 27 24.56 -14.66 7.33
N GLU A 28 24.63 -13.33 7.40
CA GLU A 28 25.80 -12.55 7.00
C GLU A 28 27.06 -13.04 7.70
N LYS A 29 27.00 -13.20 9.03
CA LYS A 29 28.11 -13.75 9.81
C LYS A 29 28.50 -15.16 9.34
N ARG A 30 27.52 -16.05 9.12
CA ARG A 30 27.77 -17.42 8.64
C ARG A 30 28.35 -17.47 7.24
N LEU A 31 27.96 -16.55 6.36
CA LEU A 31 28.51 -16.43 5.01
C LEU A 31 29.97 -16.01 5.05
N LEU A 32 30.32 -15.02 5.89
CA LEU A 32 31.71 -14.59 6.09
C LEU A 32 32.59 -15.69 6.69
N GLU A 33 32.04 -16.44 7.64
CA GLU A 33 32.72 -17.57 8.28
C GLU A 33 32.76 -18.85 7.41
N GLY A 34 32.06 -18.86 6.27
CA GLY A 34 31.96 -20.02 5.38
C GLY A 34 31.16 -21.20 5.95
N THR A 35 30.36 -20.97 6.99
CA THR A 35 29.53 -21.99 7.67
C THR A 35 28.04 -21.89 7.33
N ALA A 36 27.68 -21.02 6.38
CA ALA A 36 26.32 -20.85 5.92
C ALA A 36 25.75 -22.15 5.33
N SER A 37 24.49 -22.43 5.66
CA SER A 37 23.79 -23.58 5.11
C SER A 37 23.48 -23.36 3.62
N SER A 38 23.41 -24.45 2.85
CA SER A 38 23.03 -24.40 1.43
C SER A 38 21.67 -23.74 1.20
N ALA A 39 20.73 -23.91 2.13
CA ALA A 39 19.42 -23.27 2.07
C ALA A 39 19.50 -21.74 2.27
N GLU A 40 20.34 -21.28 3.21
CA GLU A 40 20.57 -19.86 3.48
C GLU A 40 21.20 -19.19 2.25
N THR A 41 22.27 -19.78 1.72
CA THR A 41 22.96 -19.27 0.53
C THR A 41 22.05 -19.23 -0.70
N THR A 42 21.28 -20.29 -0.94
CA THR A 42 20.34 -20.35 -2.06
C THR A 42 19.25 -19.30 -1.95
N HIS A 43 18.73 -19.05 -0.75
CA HIS A 43 17.70 -18.03 -0.54
C HIS A 43 18.21 -16.64 -0.94
N PHE A 44 19.40 -16.25 -0.48
CA PHE A 44 19.98 -14.95 -0.83
C PHE A 44 20.38 -14.84 -2.29
N LEU A 45 20.89 -15.92 -2.89
CA LEU A 45 21.19 -15.93 -4.33
C LEU A 45 19.92 -15.72 -5.17
N LYS A 46 18.80 -16.36 -4.78
CA LYS A 46 17.50 -16.14 -5.43
C LYS A 46 17.05 -14.69 -5.30
N LEU A 47 17.20 -14.11 -4.11
CA LEU A 47 16.87 -12.70 -3.87
C LEU A 47 17.68 -11.74 -4.76
N ALA A 48 18.96 -12.05 -4.99
CA ALA A 48 19.87 -11.24 -5.80
C ALA A 48 19.71 -11.44 -7.32
N THR A 49 18.85 -12.35 -7.79
CA THR A 49 18.65 -12.55 -9.22
C THR A 49 17.85 -11.40 -9.84
N SER A 50 18.19 -11.02 -11.09
CA SER A 50 17.46 -10.00 -11.85
C SER A 50 15.97 -10.31 -12.01
N LYS A 51 15.57 -11.59 -11.89
CA LYS A 51 14.16 -11.99 -11.87
C LYS A 51 13.41 -11.35 -10.70
N ASN A 52 14.01 -11.34 -9.51
CA ASN A 52 13.39 -10.76 -8.32
C ASN A 52 13.28 -9.23 -8.43
N GLU A 53 14.28 -8.58 -9.03
CA GLU A 53 14.22 -7.14 -9.31
C GLU A 53 13.07 -6.81 -10.28
N LEU A 54 12.94 -7.56 -11.37
CA LEU A 54 11.85 -7.39 -12.33
C LEU A 54 10.48 -7.67 -11.72
N GLU A 55 10.36 -8.70 -10.87
CA GLU A 55 9.11 -8.98 -10.14
C GLU A 55 8.75 -7.85 -9.18
N LYS A 56 9.74 -7.27 -8.48
CA LYS A 56 9.52 -6.10 -7.62
C LYS A 56 9.06 -4.89 -8.43
N THR A 57 9.72 -4.56 -9.54
CA THR A 57 9.32 -3.44 -10.41
C THR A 57 7.92 -3.65 -10.97
N LYS A 58 7.58 -4.87 -11.40
CA LYS A 58 6.24 -5.20 -11.88
C LYS A 58 5.19 -4.96 -10.80
N LEU A 59 5.43 -5.40 -9.57
CA LEU A 59 4.52 -5.17 -8.44
C LEU A 59 4.38 -3.68 -8.09
N GLU A 60 5.45 -2.89 -8.23
CA GLU A 60 5.40 -1.43 -8.04
C GLU A 60 4.56 -0.74 -9.12
N GLU A 61 4.72 -1.13 -10.38
CA GLU A 61 3.93 -0.61 -11.50
C GLU A 61 2.46 -1.01 -11.41
N GLU A 62 2.16 -2.25 -11.03
CA GLU A 62 0.79 -2.72 -10.78
C GLU A 62 0.15 -1.92 -9.64
N ASN A 63 0.87 -1.66 -8.54
CA ASN A 63 0.38 -0.80 -7.46
C ASN A 63 0.10 0.62 -7.93
N LYS A 64 0.98 1.19 -8.77
CA LYS A 64 0.78 2.53 -9.34
C LYS A 64 -0.46 2.58 -10.25
N LEU A 65 -0.65 1.56 -11.08
CA LEU A 65 -1.83 1.42 -11.93
C LEU A 65 -3.11 1.29 -11.09
N LEU A 66 -3.09 0.48 -10.03
CA LEU A 66 -4.22 0.33 -9.12
C LEU A 66 -4.57 1.65 -8.46
N ARG A 67 -3.58 2.40 -7.94
CA ARG A 67 -3.80 3.73 -7.36
C ARG A 67 -4.40 4.70 -8.36
N ALA A 68 -3.86 4.77 -9.58
CA ALA A 68 -4.41 5.62 -10.64
C ALA A 68 -5.87 5.25 -10.98
N LYS A 69 -6.20 3.95 -11.03
CA LYS A 69 -7.58 3.49 -11.21
C LYS A 69 -8.49 3.86 -10.04
N THR A 70 -8.00 3.78 -8.81
CA THR A 70 -8.76 4.22 -7.64
C THR A 70 -9.03 5.72 -7.70
N GLU A 71 -8.03 6.52 -8.05
CA GLU A 71 -8.17 7.98 -8.21
C GLU A 71 -9.13 8.36 -9.34
N THR A 72 -9.08 7.67 -10.48
CA THR A 72 -10.02 7.95 -11.59
C THR A 72 -11.46 7.66 -11.20
N LEU A 73 -11.70 6.55 -10.50
CA LEU A 73 -13.03 6.19 -10.00
C LEU A 73 -13.54 7.18 -8.94
N GLN A 74 -12.68 7.60 -8.01
CA GLN A 74 -13.04 8.62 -7.02
C GLN A 74 -13.33 9.98 -7.67
N ASN A 75 -12.52 10.38 -8.64
CA ASN A 75 -12.73 11.62 -9.37
C ASN A 75 -14.03 11.58 -10.19
N ALA A 76 -14.35 10.47 -10.85
CA ALA A 76 -15.62 10.30 -11.56
C ALA A 76 -16.82 10.52 -10.64
N LYS A 77 -16.82 9.88 -9.46
CA LYS A 77 -17.87 10.09 -8.44
C LYS A 77 -17.94 11.54 -7.98
N ARG A 78 -16.79 12.19 -7.75
CA ARG A 78 -16.72 13.59 -7.33
C ARG A 78 -17.26 14.55 -8.39
N TYR A 79 -16.98 14.29 -9.67
CA TYR A 79 -17.52 15.09 -10.77
C TYR A 79 -19.03 14.94 -10.88
N GLU A 80 -19.56 13.72 -10.77
CA GLU A 80 -21.01 13.47 -10.75
C GLU A 80 -21.71 14.24 -9.62
N GLU A 81 -21.16 14.17 -8.40
CA GLU A 81 -21.68 14.94 -7.26
C GLU A 81 -21.60 16.46 -7.49
N MET A 82 -20.52 16.96 -8.10
CA MET A 82 -20.36 18.37 -8.40
C MET A 82 -21.34 18.84 -9.47
N TYR A 83 -21.51 18.09 -10.57
CA TYR A 83 -22.49 18.40 -11.61
C TYR A 83 -23.92 18.38 -11.04
N GLY A 84 -24.26 17.41 -10.20
CA GLY A 84 -25.55 17.38 -9.50
C GLY A 84 -25.78 18.66 -8.67
N LYS A 85 -24.77 19.10 -7.91
CA LYS A 85 -24.83 20.34 -7.11
C LYS A 85 -24.94 21.59 -7.99
N VAL A 86 -24.21 21.66 -9.11
CA VAL A 86 -24.25 22.80 -10.03
C VAL A 86 -25.63 22.89 -10.71
N ILE A 87 -26.18 21.77 -11.17
CA ILE A 87 -27.51 21.72 -11.78
C ILE A 87 -28.58 22.12 -10.75
N ALA A 88 -28.50 21.61 -9.52
CA ALA A 88 -29.42 22.01 -8.44
C ALA A 88 -29.33 23.51 -8.12
N ALA A 89 -28.13 24.08 -8.06
CA ALA A 89 -27.92 25.51 -7.84
C ALA A 89 -28.44 26.37 -9.01
N MET A 90 -28.26 25.93 -10.26
CA MET A 90 -28.78 26.60 -11.45
C MET A 90 -30.31 26.54 -11.52
N LYS A 91 -30.94 25.43 -11.14
CA LYS A 91 -32.40 25.32 -11.00
C LYS A 91 -32.94 26.30 -9.96
N LYS A 92 -32.30 26.35 -8.78
CA LYS A 92 -32.65 27.28 -7.70
C LYS A 92 -32.50 28.75 -8.11
N TYR A 93 -31.46 29.09 -8.88
CA TYR A 93 -31.22 30.46 -9.34
C TYR A 93 -32.16 30.91 -10.46
N ASN A 94 -32.53 30.01 -11.38
CA ASN A 94 -33.45 30.32 -12.48
C ASN A 94 -34.94 30.41 -12.07
N GLY A 95 -35.26 30.38 -10.77
CA GLY A 95 -36.64 30.49 -10.27
C GLY A 95 -37.52 29.28 -10.59
N LEU A 96 -36.94 28.16 -11.03
CA LEU A 96 -37.59 26.86 -11.26
C LEU A 96 -37.48 25.95 -10.03
N GLY A 97 -37.33 26.54 -8.83
CA GLY A 97 -37.55 25.79 -7.59
C GLY A 97 -39.05 25.65 -7.41
N GLU A 98 -39.65 24.64 -8.04
CA GLU A 98 -40.98 24.22 -7.63
C GLU A 98 -40.89 23.80 -6.17
N ASP A 99 -41.79 24.38 -5.38
CA ASP A 99 -42.14 23.97 -4.05
C ASP A 99 -42.58 22.49 -4.12
N ASP A 100 -41.63 21.58 -3.93
CA ASP A 100 -41.95 20.16 -3.68
C ASP A 100 -42.45 20.01 -2.23
N GLU A 101 -43.55 20.68 -1.92
CA GLU A 101 -44.49 20.32 -0.87
C GLU A 101 -45.89 20.20 -1.51
N TYR A 102 -46.00 19.29 -2.48
CA TYR A 102 -47.29 18.74 -2.88
C TYR A 102 -47.51 17.41 -2.17
N ASP A 103 -47.99 17.52 -0.94
CA ASP A 103 -48.80 16.48 -0.32
C ASP A 103 -50.12 16.40 -1.08
N PHE A 104 -50.35 15.28 -1.78
CA PHE A 104 -51.65 14.93 -2.35
C PHE A 104 -51.93 13.47 -2.02
N ASN A 105 -52.90 13.26 -1.12
CA ASN A 105 -53.64 12.04 -0.77
C ASN A 105 -53.38 10.79 -1.64
#